data_AF-A0A9F5IUG2-F1
#
_entry.id   AF-A0A9F5IUG2-F1
#
_cell.length_a   1.000
_cell.length_b   1.000
_cell.length_c   1.000
_cell.angle_alpha   90.00
_cell.angle_beta   90.00
_cell.angle_gamma   90.00
#
_symmetry.space_group_name_H-M   'P 1'
#
loop_
_entity.id
_entity.type
_entity.pdbx_description
1 polymer ?
#
loop_
_entity_poly.entity_id
_entity_poly.type
_entity_poly.pdbx_seq_one_letter_code
_entity_poly.pdbx_strand_id
1 'polypeptide(L)'
;MNRFLCCMLVLLDISVKWTVQETLPPKYLHYDPMTSHRLTCDQCPPGTYVKQHCTASTKTECAPCPDQSYADEWNNHETCYYCNVVCKELQYEKVKCTSTGNRVCECIEGRYLDLEFCLKHTACPPGFGVVQKGTPESDTICERCPEGHFSNDTSSKAVCQKHTNCSALSLKLVEKGDSTHDSVCQGEDSDKLDQQCKIDVTLCEEAFFRFIVPKKLTSTWLNTLMDSLPGIKVNLENTERIKQKHSPQDQTFQLLKLWKQQNKDHSMVKNIVQG
;
A
#
# COMPACT_ATOMS: atom_id res chain seq x y z
N MET A 1 17.46 46.72 -10.00
CA MET A 1 18.43 45.89 -9.25
C MET A 1 17.65 44.71 -8.67
N ASN A 2 17.64 43.49 -9.21
CA ASN A 2 18.77 42.57 -9.14
C ASN A 2 18.57 41.30 -10.01
N ARG A 3 17.99 41.40 -11.21
CA ARG A 3 17.92 40.22 -12.13
C ARG A 3 19.26 39.91 -12.80
N PHE A 4 20.08 40.93 -13.07
CA PHE A 4 21.42 40.77 -13.65
C PHE A 4 22.46 40.23 -12.65
N LEU A 5 22.32 40.52 -11.34
CA LEU A 5 23.23 40.00 -10.31
C LEU A 5 23.09 38.48 -10.11
N CYS A 6 21.87 37.94 -10.28
CA CYS A 6 21.60 36.52 -10.11
C CYS A 6 22.24 35.67 -11.22
N CYS A 7 22.21 36.14 -12.48
CA CYS A 7 22.88 35.47 -13.60
C CYS A 7 24.42 35.46 -13.47
N MET A 8 25.01 36.52 -12.91
CA MET A 8 26.47 36.58 -12.71
C MET A 8 26.95 35.64 -11.60
N LEU A 9 26.14 35.39 -10.57
CA LEU A 9 26.44 34.41 -9.51
C LEU A 9 26.37 32.97 -10.04
N VAL A 10 25.36 32.66 -10.87
CA VAL A 10 25.22 31.32 -11.48
C VAL A 10 26.37 31.00 -12.44
N LEU A 11 26.90 32.00 -13.17
CA LEU A 11 28.05 31.80 -14.06
C LEU A 11 29.38 31.63 -13.30
N LEU A 12 29.51 32.20 -12.10
CA LEU A 12 30.67 31.97 -11.23
C LEU A 12 30.67 30.56 -10.62
N ASP A 13 29.51 30.01 -10.27
CA ASP A 13 29.41 28.61 -9.79
C ASP A 13 29.71 27.57 -10.88
N ILE A 14 29.39 27.86 -12.14
CA ILE A 14 29.73 26.98 -13.28
C ILE A 14 31.23 27.05 -13.60
N SER A 15 31.87 28.20 -13.38
CA SER A 15 33.31 28.40 -13.62
C SER A 15 34.19 27.73 -12.56
N VAL A 16 33.71 27.59 -11.32
CA VAL A 16 34.45 26.92 -10.23
C VAL A 16 34.37 25.38 -10.33
N LYS A 17 33.38 24.83 -11.03
CA LYS A 17 33.24 23.37 -11.21
C LYS A 17 34.20 22.74 -12.21
N TRP A 18 35.01 23.53 -12.93
CA TRP A 18 35.93 23.03 -13.97
C TRP A 18 37.42 23.18 -13.64
N THR A 19 37.80 23.36 -12.36
CA THR A 19 39.23 23.47 -11.97
C THR A 19 39.67 22.53 -10.85
N VAL A 20 38.84 21.59 -10.40
CA VAL A 20 39.31 20.46 -9.60
C VAL A 20 39.39 19.25 -10.52
N GLN A 21 40.52 19.12 -11.21
CA GLN A 21 40.91 17.83 -11.78
C GLN A 21 41.12 16.91 -10.56
N GLU A 22 40.12 16.09 -10.20
CA GLU A 22 40.33 15.03 -9.23
C GLU A 22 41.48 14.17 -9.73
N THR A 23 42.61 14.21 -9.02
CA THR A 23 43.77 13.38 -9.35
C THR A 23 43.40 11.94 -9.02
N LEU A 24 42.93 11.20 -10.02
CA LEU A 24 42.66 9.78 -9.94
C LEU A 24 43.92 9.00 -10.35
N PRO A 25 44.32 7.95 -9.60
CA PRO A 25 43.74 7.50 -8.33
C PRO A 25 44.07 8.43 -7.15
N PRO A 26 43.19 8.55 -6.12
CA PRO A 26 43.50 9.24 -4.87
C PRO A 26 44.71 8.60 -4.19
N LYS A 27 45.39 9.35 -3.32
CA LYS A 27 46.63 8.88 -2.70
C LYS A 27 46.51 8.75 -1.18
N TYR A 28 47.37 7.93 -0.59
CA TYR A 28 47.52 7.79 0.86
C TYR A 28 49.00 7.69 1.25
N LEU A 29 49.31 8.02 2.50
CA LEU A 29 50.66 7.90 3.05
C LEU A 29 50.86 6.49 3.64
N HIS A 30 51.91 5.81 3.22
CA HIS A 30 52.32 4.50 3.75
C HIS A 30 53.74 4.59 4.30
N TYR A 31 54.02 3.89 5.41
CA TYR A 31 55.37 3.76 5.95
C TYR A 31 55.98 2.46 5.42
N ASP A 32 57.02 2.58 4.60
CA ASP A 32 57.75 1.43 4.07
C ASP A 32 58.72 0.88 5.14
N PRO A 33 58.48 -0.31 5.69
CA PRO A 33 59.33 -0.88 6.73
C PRO A 33 60.75 -1.23 6.24
N MET A 34 60.96 -1.41 4.93
CA MET A 34 62.27 -1.77 4.37
C MET A 34 63.20 -0.57 4.27
N THR A 35 62.66 0.59 3.88
CA THR A 35 63.45 1.82 3.68
C THR A 35 63.32 2.81 4.83
N SER A 36 62.41 2.56 5.78
CA SER A 36 62.07 3.46 6.89
C SER A 36 61.61 4.86 6.44
N HIS A 37 61.07 4.97 5.23
CA HIS A 37 60.57 6.21 4.64
C HIS A 37 59.06 6.21 4.48
N ARG A 38 58.45 7.41 4.49
CA ARG A 38 57.03 7.59 4.16
C ARG A 38 56.89 7.79 2.66
N LEU A 39 56.09 6.93 2.04
CA LEU A 39 55.78 6.95 0.62
C LEU A 39 54.36 7.46 0.39
N THR A 40 54.15 8.10 -0.77
CA THR A 40 52.82 8.49 -1.23
C THR A 40 52.34 7.46 -2.25
N CYS A 41 51.41 6.61 -1.83
CA CYS A 41 50.90 5.49 -2.61
C CYS A 41 49.53 5.81 -3.23
N ASP A 42 49.21 5.16 -4.34
CA ASP A 42 47.86 5.21 -4.93
C ASP A 42 46.90 4.31 -4.14
N GLN A 43 45.69 4.78 -3.89
CA GLN A 43 44.62 4.02 -3.25
C GLN A 43 44.05 2.96 -4.22
N CYS A 44 43.38 1.96 -3.65
CA CYS A 44 42.64 0.95 -4.39
C CYS A 44 41.21 1.41 -4.68
N PRO A 45 40.67 1.15 -5.88
CA PRO A 45 39.31 1.54 -6.23
C PRO A 45 38.25 0.74 -5.46
N PRO A 46 36.98 1.20 -5.45
CA PRO A 46 35.85 0.40 -4.98
C PRO A 46 35.84 -0.99 -5.61
N GLY A 47 35.46 -2.00 -4.84
CA GLY A 47 35.51 -3.40 -5.27
C GLY A 47 36.84 -4.10 -4.99
N THR A 48 37.85 -3.38 -4.49
CA THR A 48 39.19 -3.92 -4.26
C THR A 48 39.78 -3.48 -2.91
N TYR A 49 40.78 -4.22 -2.45
CA TYR A 49 41.57 -3.92 -1.25
C TYR A 49 43.07 -3.93 -1.57
N VAL A 50 43.88 -3.38 -0.67
CA VAL A 50 45.34 -3.39 -0.79
C VAL A 50 45.88 -4.78 -0.48
N LYS A 51 46.34 -5.48 -1.52
CA LYS A 51 47.05 -6.76 -1.37
C LYS A 51 48.51 -6.55 -1.00
N GLN A 52 49.13 -5.53 -1.58
CA GLN A 52 50.50 -5.13 -1.26
C GLN A 52 50.64 -3.61 -1.35
N HIS A 53 51.21 -3.00 -0.31
CA HIS A 53 51.49 -1.57 -0.33
C HIS A 53 52.58 -1.20 -1.34
N CYS A 54 52.57 0.06 -1.78
CA CYS A 54 53.61 0.57 -2.66
C CYS A 54 54.97 0.59 -1.94
N THR A 55 56.03 0.35 -2.70
CA THR A 55 57.41 0.56 -2.26
C THR A 55 58.01 1.73 -3.06
N ALA A 56 59.27 2.08 -2.81
CA ALA A 56 59.95 3.10 -3.62
C ALA A 56 59.98 2.77 -5.13
N SER A 57 59.90 1.48 -5.49
CA SER A 57 59.97 0.99 -6.88
C SER A 57 58.69 0.38 -7.42
N THR A 58 57.74 -0.02 -6.57
CA THR A 58 56.50 -0.70 -6.97
C THR A 58 55.27 0.10 -6.58
N LYS A 59 54.25 0.11 -7.43
CA LYS A 59 52.94 0.70 -7.11
C LYS A 59 52.15 -0.19 -6.14
N THR A 60 51.10 0.38 -5.54
CA THR A 60 50.13 -0.40 -4.76
C THR A 60 49.54 -1.51 -5.62
N GLU A 61 49.53 -2.74 -5.10
CA GLU A 61 48.83 -3.86 -5.72
C GLU A 61 47.44 -3.99 -5.09
N CYS A 62 46.40 -3.90 -5.92
CA CYS A 62 45.01 -4.05 -5.50
C CYS A 62 44.47 -5.41 -5.93
N ALA A 63 43.69 -6.05 -5.06
CA ALA A 63 43.02 -7.32 -5.34
C ALA A 63 41.50 -7.19 -5.16
N PRO A 64 40.69 -7.94 -5.92
CA PRO A 64 39.23 -7.88 -5.79
C PRO A 64 38.79 -8.37 -4.42
N CYS A 65 37.71 -7.77 -3.90
CA CYS A 65 37.08 -8.25 -2.67
C CYS A 65 36.65 -9.71 -2.81
N PRO A 66 36.93 -10.57 -1.82
CA PRO A 66 36.42 -11.94 -1.81
C PRO A 66 34.89 -11.98 -1.66
N ASP A 67 34.30 -13.14 -1.90
CA ASP A 67 32.86 -13.37 -1.72
C ASP A 67 32.39 -12.94 -0.32
N GLN A 68 31.19 -12.37 -0.24
CA GLN A 68 30.59 -11.80 0.98
C GLN A 68 31.36 -10.61 1.58
N SER A 69 32.14 -9.89 0.78
CA SER A 69 32.80 -8.66 1.23
C SER A 69 32.77 -7.55 0.17
N TYR A 70 32.95 -6.31 0.62
CA TYR A 70 32.84 -5.14 -0.23
C TYR A 70 33.76 -3.98 0.19
N ALA A 71 34.03 -3.09 -0.77
CA ALA A 71 34.60 -1.77 -0.55
C ALA A 71 33.88 -0.80 -1.50
N ASP A 72 33.13 0.14 -0.96
CA ASP A 72 32.28 1.10 -1.69
C ASP A 72 33.01 2.38 -2.10
N GLU A 73 34.13 2.69 -1.44
CA GLU A 73 34.96 3.86 -1.71
C GLU A 73 36.41 3.49 -2.09
N TRP A 74 37.14 4.49 -2.60
CA TRP A 74 38.59 4.39 -2.74
C TRP A 74 39.21 4.20 -1.35
N ASN A 75 40.11 3.23 -1.22
CA ASN A 75 40.58 2.81 0.09
C ASN A 75 42.06 2.43 0.10
N ASN A 76 42.59 2.32 1.31
CA ASN A 76 43.92 1.80 1.60
C ASN A 76 43.86 0.64 2.62
N HIS A 77 42.71 -0.03 2.71
CA HIS A 77 42.49 -1.13 3.64
C HIS A 77 43.11 -2.42 3.11
N GLU A 78 43.71 -3.22 4.01
CA GLU A 78 44.27 -4.53 3.68
C GLU A 78 43.20 -5.63 3.59
N THR A 79 41.95 -5.32 3.94
CA THR A 79 40.79 -6.21 3.86
C THR A 79 39.55 -5.43 3.45
N CYS A 80 38.64 -6.09 2.72
CA CYS A 80 37.32 -5.55 2.44
C CYS A 80 36.38 -5.69 3.65
N TYR A 81 35.35 -4.86 3.73
CA TYR A 81 34.32 -4.97 4.75
C TYR A 81 33.44 -6.20 4.52
N TYR A 82 33.13 -6.93 5.58
CA TYR A 82 32.20 -8.07 5.46
C TYR A 82 30.77 -7.59 5.24
N CYS A 83 30.04 -8.28 4.38
CA CYS A 83 28.61 -8.06 4.17
C CYS A 83 27.80 -8.55 5.38
N ASN A 84 27.74 -7.72 6.41
CA ASN A 84 27.18 -8.03 7.72
C ASN A 84 25.65 -7.89 7.80
N VAL A 85 25.01 -7.25 6.82
CA VAL A 85 23.55 -7.08 6.81
C VAL A 85 22.88 -8.40 6.44
N VAL A 86 22.00 -8.88 7.30
CA VAL A 86 21.18 -10.08 7.10
C VAL A 86 19.71 -9.67 7.09
N CYS A 87 18.98 -10.04 6.04
CA CYS A 87 17.55 -9.72 5.97
C CYS A 87 16.78 -10.60 6.96
N LYS A 88 16.07 -9.94 7.87
CA LYS A 88 15.29 -10.58 8.93
C LYS A 88 13.93 -11.04 8.38
N GLU A 89 13.07 -11.56 9.26
CA GLU A 89 11.69 -11.87 8.92
C GLU A 89 10.96 -10.63 8.38
N LEU A 90 10.08 -10.85 7.39
CA LEU A 90 9.29 -9.80 6.73
C LEU A 90 10.16 -8.75 6.01
N GLN A 91 11.42 -9.07 5.72
CA GLN A 91 12.28 -8.32 4.82
C GLN A 91 12.61 -9.14 3.58
N TYR A 92 12.95 -8.44 2.50
CA TYR A 92 13.52 -9.04 1.31
C TYR A 92 14.83 -8.34 0.93
N GLU A 93 15.68 -9.04 0.19
CA GLU A 93 16.94 -8.50 -0.31
C GLU A 93 16.65 -7.57 -1.50
N LYS A 94 16.67 -6.26 -1.24
CA LYS A 94 16.50 -5.22 -2.26
C LYS A 94 17.76 -5.07 -3.10
N VAL A 95 18.93 -5.09 -2.43
CA VAL A 95 20.24 -5.03 -3.07
C VAL A 95 21.08 -6.16 -2.52
N LYS A 96 21.65 -6.95 -3.44
CA LYS A 96 22.55 -8.05 -3.08
C LYS A 96 23.90 -7.51 -2.62
N CYS A 97 24.57 -8.27 -1.75
CA CYS A 97 25.99 -8.04 -1.48
C CYS A 97 26.78 -8.16 -2.79
N THR A 98 27.60 -7.15 -3.09
CA THR A 98 28.51 -7.10 -4.25
C THR A 98 29.88 -6.63 -3.78
N SER A 99 30.91 -6.73 -4.62
CA SER A 99 32.24 -6.23 -4.25
C SER A 99 32.26 -4.73 -3.96
N THR A 100 31.30 -3.95 -4.45
CA THR A 100 31.24 -2.49 -4.29
C THR A 100 30.16 -2.02 -3.32
N GLY A 101 29.44 -2.92 -2.65
CA GLY A 101 28.37 -2.52 -1.75
C GLY A 101 27.82 -3.64 -0.88
N ASN A 102 27.43 -3.26 0.33
CA ASN A 102 26.79 -4.17 1.27
C ASN A 102 25.39 -4.60 0.80
N ARG A 103 24.88 -5.66 1.40
CA ARG A 103 23.47 -6.06 1.25
C ARG A 103 22.56 -4.97 1.82
N VAL A 104 21.46 -4.67 1.12
CA VAL A 104 20.38 -3.80 1.62
C VAL A 104 19.09 -4.59 1.68
N CYS A 105 18.48 -4.59 2.86
CA CYS A 105 17.21 -5.25 3.14
C CYS A 105 16.10 -4.20 3.24
N GLU A 106 14.91 -4.54 2.77
CA GLU A 106 13.74 -3.68 2.82
C GLU A 106 12.54 -4.47 3.36
N CYS A 107 11.66 -3.82 4.12
CA CYS A 107 10.42 -4.42 4.58
C CYS A 107 9.50 -4.77 3.40
N ILE A 108 8.78 -5.89 3.50
CA ILE A 108 7.75 -6.26 2.53
C ILE A 108 6.64 -5.22 2.45
N GLU A 109 5.86 -5.23 1.36
CA GLU A 109 4.78 -4.25 1.14
C GLU A 109 3.80 -4.18 2.31
N GLY A 110 3.40 -2.96 2.67
CA GLY A 110 2.46 -2.69 3.76
C GLY A 110 3.12 -2.63 5.15
N ARG A 111 4.45 -2.55 5.19
CA ARG A 111 5.24 -2.44 6.41
C ARG A 111 6.33 -1.38 6.29
N TYR A 112 6.76 -0.87 7.45
CA TYR A 112 7.89 0.04 7.58
C TYR A 112 8.86 -0.46 8.66
N LEU A 113 10.13 -0.11 8.53
CA LEU A 113 11.16 -0.44 9.50
C LEU A 113 11.09 0.53 10.68
N ASP A 114 10.80 0.00 11.86
CA ASP A 114 10.93 0.72 13.12
C ASP A 114 11.96 0.02 13.99
N LEU A 115 13.07 0.72 14.23
CA LEU A 115 14.28 0.20 14.89
C LEU A 115 14.79 -1.09 14.21
N GLU A 116 14.34 -2.25 14.68
CA GLU A 116 14.78 -3.56 14.22
C GLU A 116 13.69 -4.40 13.55
N PHE A 117 12.44 -3.92 13.55
CA PHE A 117 11.27 -4.72 13.15
C PHE A 117 10.48 -4.06 12.02
N CYS A 118 9.96 -4.88 11.11
CA CYS A 118 9.02 -4.43 10.08
C CYS A 118 7.60 -4.38 10.65
N LEU A 119 7.17 -3.20 11.08
CA LEU A 119 5.82 -2.96 11.62
C LEU A 119 4.83 -2.75 10.49
N LYS A 120 3.58 -3.16 10.71
CA LYS A 120 2.51 -2.98 9.71
C LYS A 120 2.11 -1.51 9.66
N HIS A 121 1.89 -1.00 8.45
CA HIS A 121 1.39 0.36 8.28
C HIS A 121 0.07 0.57 9.02
N THR A 122 -0.03 1.70 9.71
CA THR A 122 -1.24 2.13 10.40
C THR A 122 -2.39 2.31 9.40
N ALA A 123 -3.53 1.71 9.70
CA ALA A 123 -4.75 1.90 8.93
C ALA A 123 -5.54 3.08 9.51
N CYS A 124 -5.86 4.07 8.67
CA CYS A 124 -6.68 5.20 9.07
C CYS A 124 -8.11 4.72 9.32
N PRO A 125 -8.71 5.00 10.49
CA PRO A 125 -10.08 4.61 10.79
C PRO A 125 -11.09 5.47 9.99
N PRO A 126 -12.38 5.09 9.96
CA PRO A 126 -13.43 5.94 9.40
C PRO A 126 -13.41 7.33 10.04
N GLY A 127 -13.65 8.38 9.25
CA GLY A 127 -13.47 9.76 9.69
C GLY A 127 -12.08 10.32 9.41
N PHE A 128 -11.11 9.47 9.08
CA PHE A 128 -9.72 9.83 8.82
C PHE A 128 -9.27 9.29 7.46
N GLY A 129 -8.35 9.99 6.83
CA GLY A 129 -7.74 9.59 5.57
C GLY A 129 -6.23 9.75 5.59
N VAL A 130 -5.58 9.04 4.68
CA VAL A 130 -4.14 9.09 4.49
C VAL A 130 -3.72 10.45 3.94
N VAL A 131 -2.83 11.15 4.64
CA VAL A 131 -2.17 12.36 4.14
C VAL A 131 -0.73 12.10 3.71
N GLN A 132 -0.05 11.17 4.37
CA GLN A 132 1.24 10.65 3.95
C GLN A 132 1.16 9.13 3.90
N LYS A 133 1.45 8.57 2.71
CA LYS A 133 1.49 7.13 2.51
C LYS A 133 2.71 6.57 3.25
N GLY A 134 2.53 5.45 3.95
CA GLY A 134 3.66 4.73 4.53
C GLY A 134 4.66 4.28 3.48
N THR A 135 5.94 4.37 3.82
CA THR A 135 7.08 3.88 3.02
C THR A 135 7.74 2.69 3.74
N PRO A 136 8.76 2.04 3.17
CA PRO A 136 9.54 1.05 3.91
C PRO A 136 10.28 1.61 5.13
N GLU A 137 10.42 2.94 5.24
CA GLU A 137 11.14 3.64 6.32
C GLU A 137 10.22 4.45 7.24
N SER A 138 8.94 4.62 6.89
CA SER A 138 8.02 5.48 7.64
C SER A 138 6.58 4.95 7.64
N ASP A 139 5.86 5.19 8.74
CA ASP A 139 4.46 4.79 8.85
C ASP A 139 3.52 5.70 8.04
N THR A 140 2.29 5.23 7.85
CA THR A 140 1.19 6.01 7.29
C THR A 140 0.75 7.08 8.29
N ILE A 141 0.61 8.32 7.82
CA ILE A 141 0.05 9.42 8.61
C ILE A 141 -1.40 9.63 8.23
N CYS A 142 -2.26 9.59 9.24
CA CYS A 142 -3.70 9.78 9.14
C CYS A 142 -4.09 11.14 9.71
N GLU A 143 -4.96 11.86 9.00
CA GLU A 143 -5.60 13.07 9.51
C GLU A 143 -7.11 12.98 9.36
N ARG A 144 -7.83 13.76 10.18
CA ARG A 144 -9.28 13.83 10.12
C ARG A 144 -9.69 14.40 8.76
N CYS A 145 -10.74 13.84 8.16
CA CYS A 145 -11.25 14.37 6.91
C CYS A 145 -11.71 15.82 7.07
N PRO A 146 -11.26 16.73 6.19
CA PRO A 146 -11.68 18.13 6.24
C PRO A 146 -13.15 18.25 5.86
N GLU A 147 -13.76 19.40 6.19
CA GLU A 147 -15.14 19.70 5.81
C GLU A 147 -15.38 19.48 4.30
N GLY A 148 -16.51 18.86 3.98
CA GLY A 148 -16.83 18.47 2.60
C GLY A 148 -16.15 17.18 2.12
N HIS A 149 -15.48 16.42 2.99
CA HIS A 149 -14.88 15.14 2.68
C HIS A 149 -15.21 14.06 3.72
N PHE A 150 -15.12 12.79 3.33
CA PHE A 150 -15.38 11.64 4.18
C PHE A 150 -14.45 10.46 3.91
N SER A 151 -14.41 9.52 4.85
CA SER A 151 -13.80 8.20 4.70
C SER A 151 -14.61 7.20 5.53
N ASN A 152 -15.17 6.18 4.89
CA ASN A 152 -16.05 5.18 5.51
C ASN A 152 -15.35 3.85 5.85
N ASP A 153 -14.10 3.68 5.41
CA ASP A 153 -13.36 2.43 5.52
C ASP A 153 -12.12 2.58 6.41
N THR A 154 -11.69 1.48 7.04
CA THR A 154 -10.39 1.42 7.74
C THR A 154 -9.29 1.02 6.75
N SER A 155 -8.40 1.94 6.38
CA SER A 155 -7.40 1.69 5.33
C SER A 155 -6.09 2.46 5.54
N SER A 156 -4.95 1.80 5.27
CA SER A 156 -3.62 2.44 5.26
C SER A 156 -3.28 3.12 3.93
N LYS A 157 -4.20 3.08 2.95
CA LYS A 157 -3.99 3.64 1.60
C LYS A 157 -5.06 4.65 1.17
N ALA A 158 -6.26 4.60 1.77
CA ALA A 158 -7.38 5.42 1.33
C ALA A 158 -7.24 6.87 1.82
N VAL A 159 -7.41 7.81 0.90
CA VAL A 159 -7.47 9.25 1.18
C VAL A 159 -8.92 9.65 1.45
N CYS A 160 -9.13 10.80 2.09
CA CYS A 160 -10.47 11.37 2.24
C CYS A 160 -11.08 11.69 0.87
N GLN A 161 -12.29 11.22 0.64
CA GLN A 161 -13.04 11.43 -0.60
C GLN A 161 -13.93 12.65 -0.45
N LYS A 162 -14.08 13.43 -1.52
CA LYS A 162 -14.97 14.59 -1.50
C LYS A 162 -16.43 14.14 -1.46
N HIS A 163 -17.26 14.86 -0.70
CA HIS A 163 -18.70 14.60 -0.68
C HIS A 163 -19.32 14.74 -2.07
N THR A 164 -20.27 13.86 -2.37
CA THR A 164 -21.09 13.91 -3.57
C THR A 164 -21.89 15.20 -3.59
N ASN A 165 -21.76 15.96 -4.68
CA ASN A 165 -22.51 17.19 -4.87
C ASN A 165 -23.85 16.87 -5.57
N CYS A 166 -24.91 16.67 -4.80
CA CYS A 166 -26.24 16.34 -5.32
C CYS A 166 -26.76 17.37 -6.34
N SER A 167 -26.51 18.66 -6.10
CA SER A 167 -26.96 19.73 -7.00
C SER A 167 -26.30 19.65 -8.38
N ALA A 168 -25.02 19.28 -8.43
CA ALA A 168 -24.30 19.05 -9.68
C ALA A 168 -24.83 17.82 -10.45
N LEU A 169 -25.49 16.89 -9.75
CA LEU A 169 -26.14 15.70 -10.32
C LEU A 169 -27.63 15.92 -10.63
N SER A 170 -28.17 17.13 -10.44
CA SER A 170 -29.61 17.41 -10.53
C SER A 170 -30.46 16.54 -9.59
N LEU A 171 -29.91 16.19 -8.43
CA LEU A 171 -30.58 15.44 -7.37
C LEU A 171 -30.79 16.34 -6.14
N LYS A 172 -31.80 16.01 -5.35
CA LYS A 172 -32.08 16.69 -4.07
C LYS A 172 -31.21 16.06 -2.97
N LEU A 173 -30.58 16.91 -2.16
CA LEU A 173 -29.87 16.46 -0.95
C LEU A 173 -30.89 16.00 0.09
N VAL A 174 -30.77 14.75 0.54
CA VAL A 174 -31.59 14.17 1.60
C VAL A 174 -30.88 14.27 2.95
N GLU A 175 -29.62 13.84 2.97
CA GLU A 175 -28.79 13.82 4.17
C GLU A 175 -27.42 14.41 3.85
N LYS A 176 -26.99 15.36 4.68
CA LYS A 176 -25.68 15.99 4.55
C LYS A 176 -24.62 15.04 5.10
N GLY A 177 -23.60 14.74 4.29
CA GLY A 177 -22.48 13.89 4.72
C GLY A 177 -21.66 14.51 5.86
N ASP A 178 -20.92 13.64 6.57
CA ASP A 178 -19.94 14.02 7.60
C ASP A 178 -18.55 13.44 7.29
N SER A 179 -17.63 13.40 8.26
CA SER A 179 -16.28 12.86 8.03
C SER A 179 -16.24 11.35 7.76
N THR A 180 -17.31 10.61 8.08
CA THR A 180 -17.40 9.15 7.98
C THR A 180 -18.29 8.68 6.84
N HIS A 181 -19.28 9.47 6.41
CA HIS A 181 -20.22 9.09 5.35
C HIS A 181 -20.42 10.19 4.31
N ASP A 182 -20.77 9.76 3.10
CA ASP A 182 -21.05 10.67 2.00
C ASP A 182 -22.42 11.34 2.14
N SER A 183 -22.64 12.42 1.39
CA SER A 183 -23.96 13.02 1.21
C SER A 183 -24.89 12.09 0.44
N VAL A 184 -26.11 11.93 0.95
CA VAL A 184 -27.15 11.09 0.33
C VAL A 184 -28.02 11.95 -0.59
N CYS A 185 -28.08 11.56 -1.86
CA CYS A 185 -28.83 12.24 -2.90
C CYS A 185 -30.05 11.43 -3.36
N GLN A 186 -31.15 12.11 -3.67
CA GLN A 186 -32.39 11.49 -4.13
C GLN A 186 -32.90 12.17 -5.41
N GLY A 187 -33.34 11.36 -6.38
CA GLY A 187 -33.94 11.83 -7.63
C GLY A 187 -35.46 11.91 -7.54
N GLU A 188 -36.08 12.77 -8.33
CA GLU A 188 -37.54 13.03 -8.28
C GLU A 188 -38.41 11.78 -8.55
N ASP A 189 -37.92 10.79 -9.29
CA ASP A 189 -38.65 9.54 -9.57
C ASP A 189 -38.65 8.52 -8.41
N SER A 190 -37.78 8.70 -7.42
CA SER A 190 -37.71 7.79 -6.27
C SER A 190 -38.83 8.01 -5.25
N ASP A 191 -39.43 9.20 -5.20
CA ASP A 191 -40.64 9.46 -4.41
C ASP A 191 -41.84 8.63 -4.93
N LYS A 192 -41.92 8.38 -6.23
CA LYS A 192 -42.95 7.48 -6.80
C LYS A 192 -42.70 6.02 -6.46
N LEU A 193 -41.43 5.59 -6.37
CA LEU A 193 -41.06 4.24 -6.00
C LEU A 193 -41.30 3.97 -4.51
N ASP A 194 -40.98 4.92 -3.62
CA ASP A 194 -41.25 4.80 -2.17
C ASP A 194 -42.76 4.77 -1.87
N GLN A 195 -43.56 5.59 -2.58
CA GLN A 195 -45.02 5.51 -2.50
C GLN A 195 -45.58 4.16 -2.98
N GLN A 196 -45.01 3.58 -4.05
CA GLN A 196 -45.43 2.29 -4.58
C GLN A 196 -45.00 1.12 -3.67
N CYS A 197 -43.85 1.20 -3.00
CA CYS A 197 -43.39 0.20 -2.03
C CYS A 197 -44.21 0.19 -0.74
N LYS A 198 -44.79 1.32 -0.34
CA LYS A 198 -45.75 1.37 0.77
C LYS A 198 -47.07 0.66 0.45
N ILE A 199 -47.43 0.53 -0.83
CA ILE A 199 -48.68 -0.09 -1.29
C ILE A 199 -48.50 -1.60 -1.53
N ASP A 200 -47.36 -2.02 -2.11
CA ASP A 200 -47.04 -3.43 -2.32
C ASP A 200 -45.55 -3.72 -2.03
N VAL A 201 -45.28 -4.04 -0.76
CA VAL A 201 -43.94 -4.41 -0.26
C VAL A 201 -43.37 -5.61 -1.04
N THR A 202 -44.23 -6.54 -1.48
CA THR A 202 -43.84 -7.74 -2.23
C THR A 202 -43.29 -7.40 -3.61
N LEU A 203 -43.86 -6.40 -4.28
CA LEU A 203 -43.39 -5.92 -5.58
C LEU A 203 -41.99 -5.29 -5.47
N CYS A 204 -41.74 -4.59 -4.37
CA CYS A 204 -40.45 -3.95 -4.11
C CYS A 204 -39.37 -4.92 -3.65
N GLU A 205 -39.72 -5.95 -2.88
CA GLU A 205 -38.83 -7.08 -2.63
C GLU A 205 -38.43 -7.75 -3.95
N GLU A 206 -39.40 -8.03 -4.83
CA GLU A 206 -39.13 -8.61 -6.16
C GLU A 206 -38.24 -7.71 -7.04
N ALA A 207 -38.45 -6.40 -7.04
CA ALA A 207 -37.62 -5.45 -7.76
C ALA A 207 -36.19 -5.36 -7.19
N PHE A 208 -36.04 -5.29 -5.86
CA PHE A 208 -34.74 -5.27 -5.20
C PHE A 208 -33.92 -6.53 -5.55
N PHE A 209 -34.55 -7.70 -5.49
CA PHE A 209 -33.93 -8.97 -5.83
C PHE A 209 -33.61 -9.15 -7.31
N ARG A 210 -34.37 -8.52 -8.22
CA ARG A 210 -34.10 -8.60 -9.68
C ARG A 210 -33.08 -7.60 -10.18
N PHE A 211 -33.00 -6.40 -9.58
CA PHE A 211 -32.20 -5.31 -10.12
C PHE A 211 -30.94 -4.98 -9.31
N ILE A 212 -30.92 -5.25 -8.00
CA ILE A 212 -29.81 -4.87 -7.09
C ILE A 212 -28.98 -6.09 -6.67
N VAL A 213 -29.64 -7.15 -6.20
CA VAL A 213 -29.01 -8.37 -5.67
C VAL A 213 -28.14 -9.15 -6.69
N PRO A 214 -28.52 -9.32 -7.97
CA PRO A 214 -27.77 -10.16 -8.91
C PRO A 214 -26.38 -9.59 -9.26
N LYS A 215 -26.16 -8.29 -9.04
CA LYS A 215 -24.85 -7.66 -9.24
C LYS A 215 -23.85 -7.97 -8.12
N LYS A 216 -24.32 -8.45 -6.96
CA LYS A 216 -23.49 -8.71 -5.78
C LYS A 216 -23.35 -10.19 -5.43
N LEU A 217 -24.15 -11.08 -6.02
CA LEU A 217 -24.30 -12.46 -5.56
C LEU A 217 -24.10 -13.48 -6.67
N THR A 218 -23.05 -14.30 -6.55
CA THR A 218 -22.74 -15.41 -7.45
C THR A 218 -23.47 -16.69 -7.02
N SER A 219 -23.72 -17.61 -7.97
CA SER A 219 -24.40 -18.91 -7.74
C SER A 219 -23.76 -19.78 -6.65
N THR A 220 -22.47 -19.57 -6.33
CA THR A 220 -21.73 -20.30 -5.29
C THR A 220 -22.12 -19.90 -3.87
N TRP A 221 -22.66 -18.70 -3.65
CA TRP A 221 -22.97 -18.19 -2.31
C TRP A 221 -24.32 -18.67 -1.76
N LEU A 222 -25.14 -19.29 -2.60
CA LEU A 222 -26.51 -19.69 -2.30
C LEU A 222 -26.60 -20.69 -1.13
N ASN A 223 -25.75 -21.70 -1.12
CA ASN A 223 -25.73 -22.70 -0.04
C ASN A 223 -25.19 -22.07 1.26
N THR A 224 -24.14 -21.25 1.17
CA THR A 224 -23.55 -20.54 2.31
C THR A 224 -24.52 -19.56 2.96
N LEU A 225 -25.28 -18.83 2.15
CA LEU A 225 -26.36 -17.95 2.62
C LEU A 225 -27.41 -18.77 3.38
N MET A 226 -27.91 -19.84 2.77
CA MET A 226 -28.95 -20.67 3.41
C MET A 226 -28.50 -21.29 4.73
N ASP A 227 -27.22 -21.63 4.86
CA ASP A 227 -26.66 -22.13 6.12
C ASP A 227 -26.49 -21.07 7.20
N SER A 228 -26.39 -19.80 6.79
CA SER A 228 -26.20 -18.65 7.68
C SER A 228 -27.53 -18.06 8.18
N LEU A 229 -28.66 -18.42 7.58
CA LEU A 229 -29.96 -17.90 7.97
C LEU A 229 -30.46 -18.56 9.27
N PRO A 230 -30.94 -17.76 10.25
CA PRO A 230 -31.49 -18.29 11.50
C PRO A 230 -32.86 -18.95 11.28
N GLY A 231 -33.34 -19.69 12.29
CA GLY A 231 -34.68 -20.31 12.25
C GLY A 231 -34.73 -21.62 11.46
N ILE A 232 -35.91 -21.95 10.94
CA ILE A 232 -36.20 -23.18 10.22
C ILE A 232 -35.58 -23.09 8.82
N LYS A 233 -34.63 -24.02 8.54
CA LYS A 233 -34.00 -24.13 7.22
C LYS A 233 -34.98 -24.66 6.18
N VAL A 234 -34.86 -24.14 4.96
CA VAL A 234 -35.60 -24.68 3.81
C VAL A 234 -35.11 -26.11 3.52
N ASN A 235 -36.03 -27.06 3.39
CA ASN A 235 -35.66 -28.45 3.18
C ASN A 235 -35.02 -28.69 1.80
N LEU A 236 -34.30 -29.81 1.68
CA LEU A 236 -33.55 -30.15 0.46
C LEU A 236 -34.48 -30.35 -0.75
N GLU A 237 -35.65 -30.97 -0.55
CA GLU A 237 -36.62 -31.22 -1.62
C GLU A 237 -37.16 -29.92 -2.24
N ASN A 238 -37.54 -28.93 -1.42
CA ASN A 238 -37.98 -27.64 -1.92
C ASN A 238 -36.83 -26.86 -2.57
N THR A 239 -35.61 -27.03 -2.06
CA THR A 239 -34.41 -26.42 -2.65
C THR A 239 -34.13 -26.95 -4.05
N GLU A 240 -34.23 -28.28 -4.25
CA GLU A 240 -34.08 -28.91 -5.56
C GLU A 240 -35.21 -28.52 -6.52
N ARG A 241 -36.45 -28.46 -6.03
CA ARG A 241 -37.59 -27.98 -6.83
C ARG A 241 -37.39 -26.55 -7.31
N ILE A 242 -36.84 -25.66 -6.48
CA ILE A 242 -36.55 -24.27 -6.87
C ILE A 242 -35.42 -24.21 -7.90
N LYS A 243 -34.36 -25.01 -7.71
CA LYS A 243 -33.25 -25.13 -8.68
C LYS A 243 -33.70 -25.64 -10.05
N GLN A 244 -34.69 -26.53 -10.09
CA GLN A 244 -35.24 -27.06 -11.34
C GLN A 244 -36.21 -26.10 -12.04
N LYS A 245 -37.00 -25.32 -11.29
CA LYS A 245 -38.06 -24.46 -11.86
C LYS A 245 -37.64 -23.04 -12.17
N HIS A 246 -36.53 -22.55 -11.61
CA HIS A 246 -36.13 -21.13 -11.71
C HIS A 246 -34.72 -20.96 -12.25
N SER A 247 -34.51 -19.82 -12.92
CA SER A 247 -33.19 -19.42 -13.43
C SER A 247 -32.18 -19.28 -12.27
N PRO A 248 -30.87 -19.47 -12.48
CA PRO A 248 -29.86 -19.29 -11.43
C PRO A 248 -29.90 -17.90 -10.76
N GLN A 249 -30.36 -16.88 -11.49
CA GLN A 249 -30.51 -15.51 -11.01
C GLN A 249 -31.72 -15.36 -10.06
N ASP A 250 -32.77 -16.16 -10.25
CA ASP A 250 -33.99 -16.11 -9.45
C ASP A 250 -34.00 -17.11 -8.28
N GLN A 251 -33.13 -18.13 -8.29
CA GLN A 251 -33.09 -19.18 -7.27
C GLN A 251 -32.91 -18.63 -5.85
N THR A 252 -31.99 -17.67 -5.67
CA THR A 252 -31.73 -17.01 -4.37
C THR A 252 -32.96 -16.30 -3.84
N PHE A 253 -33.66 -15.58 -4.71
CA PHE A 253 -34.87 -14.87 -4.33
C PHE A 253 -35.98 -15.83 -3.90
N GLN A 254 -36.23 -16.88 -4.69
CA GLN A 254 -37.28 -17.85 -4.39
C GLN A 254 -37.00 -18.63 -3.09
N LEU A 255 -35.73 -18.94 -2.83
CA LEU A 255 -35.32 -19.59 -1.58
C LEU A 255 -35.51 -18.68 -0.37
N LEU A 256 -35.14 -17.41 -0.46
CA LEU A 256 -35.34 -16.42 0.60
C LEU A 256 -36.83 -16.13 0.83
N LYS A 257 -37.64 -16.05 -0.24
CA LYS A 257 -39.10 -15.89 -0.16
C LYS A 257 -39.74 -17.06 0.59
N LEU A 258 -39.35 -18.29 0.25
CA LEU A 258 -39.85 -19.49 0.92
C LEU A 258 -39.39 -19.58 2.39
N TRP A 259 -38.12 -19.29 2.66
CA TRP A 259 -37.58 -19.24 4.03
C TRP A 259 -38.33 -18.21 4.89
N LYS A 260 -38.55 -17.01 4.36
CA LYS A 260 -39.30 -15.93 5.03
C LYS A 260 -40.72 -16.36 5.35
N GLN A 261 -41.39 -17.06 4.43
CA GLN A 261 -42.73 -17.58 4.65
C GLN A 261 -42.77 -18.67 5.73
N GLN A 262 -41.80 -19.59 5.74
CA GLN A 262 -41.70 -20.65 6.75
C GLN A 262 -41.36 -20.13 8.15
N ASN A 263 -40.70 -18.97 8.23
CA ASN A 263 -40.27 -18.36 9.49
C ASN A 263 -41.09 -17.13 9.90
N LYS A 264 -42.24 -16.88 9.25
CA LYS A 264 -43.07 -15.68 9.45
C LYS A 264 -43.50 -15.45 10.91
N ASP A 265 -43.71 -16.52 11.66
CA ASP A 265 -44.13 -16.48 13.07
C ASP A 265 -43.00 -16.77 14.06
N HIS A 266 -41.77 -16.98 13.57
CA HIS A 266 -40.62 -17.29 14.40
C HIS A 266 -40.11 -16.02 15.10
N SER A 267 -40.09 -16.03 16.43
CA SER A 267 -39.82 -14.84 17.27
C SER A 267 -38.48 -14.15 16.97
N MET A 268 -37.44 -14.92 16.68
CA MET A 268 -36.11 -14.41 16.28
C MET A 268 -36.08 -13.73 14.90
N VAL A 269 -37.03 -14.07 14.02
CA VAL A 269 -37.05 -13.61 12.61
C VAL A 269 -37.96 -12.39 12.43
N LYS A 270 -38.92 -12.17 13.34
CA LYS A 270 -39.77 -10.96 13.34
C LYS A 270 -38.96 -9.66 13.35
N ASN A 271 -37.87 -9.60 14.11
CA ASN A 271 -36.99 -8.42 14.19
C ASN A 271 -36.14 -8.20 12.92
N ILE A 272 -35.97 -9.23 12.08
CA ILE A 272 -35.23 -9.15 10.81
C ILE A 272 -36.16 -8.73 9.67
N VAL A 273 -37.45 -9.09 9.75
CA VAL A 273 -38.45 -8.84 8.70
C VAL A 273 -39.18 -7.49 8.87
N GLN A 274 -39.16 -6.91 10.08
CA GLN A 274 -39.79 -5.61 10.38
C GLN A 274 -38.78 -4.44 10.48
N GLY A 275 -37.51 -4.68 10.20
CA GLY A 275 -36.46 -3.66 10.15
C GLY A 275 -36.45 -2.89 8.84
#